data_AF-A0A074VA00-F1
#
_entry.id   AF-A0A074VA00-F1
#
_cell.length_a   1.000
_cell.length_b   1.000
_cell.length_c   1.000
_cell.angle_alpha   90.00
_cell.angle_beta   90.00
_cell.angle_gamma   90.00
#
_symmetry.space_group_name_H-M   'P 1'
#
loop_
_entity.id
_entity.type
_entity.pdbx_description
1 polymer ?
#
loop_
_entity_poly.entity_id
_entity_poly.type
_entity_poly.pdbx_seq_one_letter_code
_entity_poly.pdbx_strand_id
1 'polypeptide(L)'
;MPYLFVDFVSILYTIYGTWQRWPIREVLIPYDLAERLEQTRLPEPLEIIDRGVKYQALYDLSGGKKWSDSFSKAAKRALGWSEGAHGVRHSYAQERMHELQTSGLPRELALEIVSQEMGHFRPKITETYLR
;
A
#
# COMPACT_ATOMS: atom_id res chain seq x y z
N MET A 1 -0.68 20.53 -26.83
CA MET A 1 -1.26 20.66 -25.48
C MET A 1 -0.10 20.72 -24.49
N PRO A 2 0.07 21.81 -23.73
CA PRO A 2 1.08 21.82 -22.68
C PRO A 2 0.57 20.97 -21.52
N TYR A 3 1.34 19.94 -21.15
CA TYR A 3 1.11 19.19 -19.93
C TYR A 3 1.41 20.13 -18.74
N LEU A 4 0.37 20.52 -17.99
CA LEU A 4 0.54 21.11 -16.67
C LEU A 4 0.68 19.95 -15.68
N PHE A 5 1.91 19.46 -15.51
CA PHE A 5 2.23 18.68 -14.32
C PHE A 5 2.28 19.68 -13.15
N VAL A 6 1.32 19.55 -12.24
CA VAL A 6 1.31 20.25 -10.96
C VAL A 6 2.02 19.32 -10.00
N ASP A 7 3.25 19.68 -9.62
CA ASP A 7 4.23 18.83 -8.96
C ASP A 7 3.66 17.98 -7.80
N PHE A 8 3.69 16.65 -7.96
CA PHE A 8 3.81 15.70 -6.86
C PHE A 8 5.17 15.00 -7.03
N VAL A 9 6.13 15.36 -6.21
CA VAL A 9 7.39 14.63 -6.14
C VAL A 9 7.10 13.29 -5.47
N SER A 10 7.40 12.19 -6.16
CA SER A 10 7.24 10.82 -5.66
C SER A 10 8.57 10.09 -5.63
N ILE A 11 8.74 9.18 -4.68
CA ILE A 11 9.92 8.32 -4.57
C ILE A 11 9.51 6.88 -4.89
N LEU A 12 10.33 6.20 -5.69
CA LEU A 12 10.15 4.79 -6.04
C LEU A 12 10.66 3.89 -4.91
N TYR A 13 9.79 3.02 -4.39
CA TYR A 13 10.13 2.03 -3.37
C TYR A 13 9.99 0.62 -3.91
N THR A 14 11.01 -0.21 -3.68
CA THR A 14 10.94 -1.65 -3.92
C THR A 14 10.34 -2.36 -2.71
N ILE A 15 9.25 -3.08 -2.92
CA ILE A 15 8.59 -3.87 -1.89
C ILE A 15 8.91 -5.35 -2.11
N TYR A 16 9.60 -5.94 -1.13
CA TYR A 16 9.85 -7.38 -1.07
C TYR A 16 8.63 -8.10 -0.51
N GLY A 17 8.20 -9.18 -1.18
CA GLY A 17 7.17 -10.05 -0.63
C GLY A 17 7.70 -10.88 0.54
N THR A 18 6.89 -11.04 1.58
CA THR A 18 7.25 -11.80 2.80
C THR A 18 7.24 -13.33 2.58
N TRP A 19 6.86 -13.78 1.40
CA TRP A 19 6.62 -15.18 1.06
C TRP A 19 6.95 -15.43 -0.41
N GLN A 20 7.35 -16.66 -0.74
CA GLN A 20 7.77 -17.05 -2.10
C GLN A 20 6.75 -16.77 -3.21
N ARG A 21 5.45 -16.65 -2.87
CA ARG A 21 4.37 -16.32 -3.82
C ARG A 21 4.08 -14.83 -3.95
N TRP A 22 4.70 -13.97 -3.16
CA TRP A 22 4.48 -12.53 -3.17
C TRP A 22 5.64 -11.91 -3.94
N PRO A 23 5.41 -11.47 -5.17
CA PRO A 23 6.46 -10.94 -6.03
C PRO A 23 6.99 -9.60 -5.54
N ILE A 24 8.25 -9.36 -5.86
CA ILE A 24 8.87 -8.04 -5.75
C ILE A 24 8.14 -7.09 -6.69
N ARG A 25 7.86 -5.89 -6.22
CA ARG A 25 7.21 -4.85 -7.00
C ARG A 25 7.75 -3.49 -6.63
N GLU A 26 7.50 -2.53 -7.49
CA GLU A 26 7.82 -1.14 -7.25
C GLU A 26 6.53 -0.35 -7.06
N VAL A 27 6.55 0.58 -6.12
CA VAL A 27 5.45 1.52 -5.89
C VAL A 27 6.01 2.92 -5.77
N LEU A 28 5.31 3.89 -6.36
CA LEU A 28 5.57 5.30 -6.13
C LEU A 28 4.83 5.71 -4.86
N ILE A 29 5.55 6.29 -3.91
CA ILE A 29 4.92 6.92 -2.74
C ILE A 29 5.20 8.43 -2.76
N PRO A 30 4.26 9.26 -2.27
CA PRO A 30 4.50 10.70 -2.13
C PRO A 30 5.76 11.01 -1.32
N TYR A 31 6.49 12.04 -1.70
CA TYR A 31 7.75 12.42 -1.06
C TYR A 31 7.61 12.67 0.44
N ASP A 32 6.55 13.35 0.87
CA ASP A 32 6.27 13.62 2.29
C ASP A 32 6.02 12.33 3.09
N LEU A 33 5.34 11.34 2.48
CA LEU A 33 5.17 10.02 3.07
C LEU A 33 6.50 9.26 3.16
N ALA A 34 7.32 9.32 2.11
CA ALA A 34 8.65 8.74 2.10
C ALA A 34 9.52 9.35 3.19
N GLU A 35 9.58 10.68 3.31
CA GLU A 35 10.35 11.37 4.34
C GLU A 35 9.95 10.91 5.75
N ARG A 36 8.64 10.84 6.04
CA ARG A 36 8.13 10.34 7.32
C ARG A 36 8.46 8.88 7.58
N LEU A 37 8.46 8.04 6.53
CA LEU A 37 8.88 6.64 6.64
C LEU A 37 10.37 6.53 6.96
N GLU A 38 11.22 7.30 6.26
CA GLU A 38 12.67 7.32 6.47
C GLU A 38 13.07 7.77 7.87
N GLN A 39 12.30 8.68 8.49
CA GLN A 39 12.51 9.08 9.89
C GLN A 39 12.33 7.93 10.89
N THR A 40 11.64 6.85 10.49
CA THR A 40 11.45 5.64 11.31
C THR A 40 12.43 4.53 10.97
N ARG A 41 13.39 4.74 10.07
CA ARG A 41 14.34 3.71 9.66
C ARG A 41 15.16 3.24 10.85
N LEU A 42 15.24 1.92 11.00
CA LEU A 42 16.06 1.30 12.03
C LEU A 42 17.54 1.32 11.60
N PRO A 43 18.49 1.48 12.54
CA PRO A 43 19.91 1.43 12.23
C PRO A 43 20.33 0.05 11.70
N GLU A 44 19.68 -1.01 12.17
CA GLU A 44 19.85 -2.38 11.70
C GLU A 44 18.48 -3.08 11.56
N PRO A 45 18.31 -3.99 10.57
CA PRO A 45 17.07 -4.76 10.42
C PRO A 45 16.75 -5.60 11.66
N LEU A 46 15.47 -5.62 12.07
CA LEU A 46 14.99 -6.47 13.17
C LEU A 46 14.26 -7.70 12.65
N GLU A 47 14.58 -8.88 13.18
CA GLU A 47 13.83 -10.09 12.89
C GLU A 47 12.52 -10.14 13.70
N ILE A 48 11.39 -10.27 13.01
CA ILE A 48 10.05 -10.32 13.59
C ILE A 48 9.40 -11.65 13.25
N ILE A 49 8.69 -12.22 14.23
CA ILE A 49 7.78 -13.35 14.02
C ILE A 49 6.35 -12.89 14.30
N ASP A 50 5.50 -12.82 13.27
CA ASP A 50 4.06 -12.55 13.41
C ASP A 50 3.27 -13.77 12.93
N ARG A 51 2.48 -14.38 13.81
CA ARG A 51 1.62 -15.53 13.49
C ARG A 51 2.34 -16.66 12.72
N GLY A 52 3.57 -16.96 13.13
CA GLY A 52 4.41 -17.99 12.51
C GLY A 52 5.17 -17.54 11.26
N VAL A 53 4.97 -16.32 10.77
CA VAL A 53 5.69 -15.73 9.64
C VAL A 53 6.91 -14.98 10.13
N LYS A 54 8.09 -15.38 9.67
CA LYS A 54 9.35 -14.68 9.94
C LYS A 54 9.60 -13.65 8.84
N TYR A 55 9.92 -12.41 9.21
CA TYR A 55 10.31 -11.35 8.26
C TYR A 55 11.24 -10.34 8.94
N GLN A 56 11.97 -9.57 8.14
CA GLN A 56 12.81 -8.47 8.62
C GLN A 56 12.04 -7.15 8.56
N ALA A 57 12.06 -6.40 9.65
CA ALA A 57 11.57 -5.04 9.72
C ALA A 57 12.74 -4.06 9.54
N LEU A 58 12.64 -3.18 8.55
CA LEU A 58 13.62 -2.14 8.26
C LEU A 58 13.27 -0.78 8.89
N TYR A 59 12.03 -0.63 9.34
CA TYR A 59 11.49 0.57 9.93
C TYR A 59 10.84 0.22 11.27
N ASP A 60 10.87 1.15 12.21
CA ASP A 60 10.23 1.07 13.52
C ASP A 60 8.71 1.28 13.39
N LEU A 61 8.10 0.43 12.57
CA LEU A 61 6.68 0.40 12.30
C LEU A 61 6.16 -0.99 12.61
N SER A 62 5.03 -1.04 13.33
CA SER A 62 4.36 -2.30 13.57
C SER A 62 3.86 -2.88 12.24
N GLY A 63 4.05 -4.19 12.06
CA GLY A 63 3.40 -4.99 11.01
C GLY A 63 2.39 -5.97 11.59
N GLY A 64 1.82 -6.80 10.71
CA GLY A 64 1.07 -7.99 11.11
C GLY A 64 -0.11 -7.73 12.04
N LYS A 65 -0.31 -8.60 13.05
CA LYS A 65 -1.43 -8.48 13.99
C LYS A 65 -1.38 -7.19 14.80
N LYS A 66 -0.20 -6.78 15.28
CA LYS A 66 -0.04 -5.57 16.10
C LYS A 66 -0.53 -4.33 15.38
N TRP A 67 -0.16 -4.17 14.11
CA TRP A 67 -0.64 -3.07 13.28
C TRP A 67 -2.14 -3.13 13.05
N SER A 68 -2.68 -4.29 12.67
CA SER A 68 -4.12 -4.46 12.42
C SER A 68 -4.96 -4.11 13.65
N ASP A 69 -4.53 -4.55 14.84
CA ASP A 69 -5.17 -4.23 16.11
C ASP A 69 -5.07 -2.73 16.43
N SER A 70 -3.89 -2.13 16.23
CA SER A 70 -3.65 -0.70 16.47
C SER A 70 -4.54 0.18 15.58
N PHE A 71 -4.55 -0.12 14.28
CA PHE A 71 -5.39 0.57 13.29
C PHE A 71 -6.87 0.45 13.65
N SER A 72 -7.35 -0.77 13.93
CA SER A 72 -8.76 -0.99 14.25
C SER A 72 -9.20 -0.25 15.51
N LYS A 73 -8.34 -0.18 16.53
CA LYS A 73 -8.61 0.61 17.74
C LYS A 73 -8.63 2.12 17.45
N ALA A 74 -7.71 2.60 16.61
CA ALA A 74 -7.68 4.01 16.22
C ALA A 74 -8.92 4.41 15.41
N ALA A 75 -9.31 3.61 14.42
CA ALA A 75 -10.51 3.83 13.62
C ALA A 75 -11.77 3.85 14.50
N LYS A 76 -11.93 2.90 15.43
CA LYS A 76 -13.06 2.90 16.38
C LYS A 76 -13.12 4.16 17.25
N ARG A 77 -11.97 4.68 17.69
CA ARG A 77 -11.93 5.93 18.47
C ARG A 77 -12.29 7.16 17.63
N ALA A 78 -11.79 7.23 16.41
CA ALA A 78 -11.97 8.40 15.54
C ALA A 78 -13.33 8.43 14.84
N LEU A 79 -13.84 7.26 14.43
CA LEU A 79 -15.00 7.11 13.54
C LEU A 79 -16.16 6.32 14.14
N GLY A 80 -15.96 5.65 15.29
CA GLY A 80 -16.96 4.78 15.91
C GLY A 80 -17.06 3.37 15.33
N TRP A 81 -16.39 3.08 14.22
CA TRP A 81 -16.38 1.77 13.56
C TRP A 81 -15.01 1.47 12.91
N SER A 82 -14.83 0.25 12.40
CA SER A 82 -13.60 -0.17 11.72
C SER A 82 -13.84 -1.38 10.82
N GLU A 83 -13.53 -1.24 9.53
CA GLU A 83 -13.38 -2.34 8.56
C GLU A 83 -11.97 -2.98 8.61
N GLY A 84 -11.15 -2.53 9.55
CA GLY A 84 -9.79 -2.99 9.74
C GLY A 84 -8.87 -2.61 8.57
N ALA A 85 -7.72 -3.25 8.54
CA ALA A 85 -6.72 -3.07 7.48
C ALA A 85 -7.23 -3.37 6.07
N HIS A 86 -8.23 -4.25 5.95
CA HIS A 86 -8.78 -4.63 4.65
C HIS A 86 -9.53 -3.47 4.01
N GLY A 87 -10.33 -2.73 4.79
CA GLY A 87 -11.01 -1.52 4.33
C GLY A 87 -10.05 -0.50 3.71
N VAL A 88 -8.88 -0.27 4.33
CA VAL A 88 -7.84 0.63 3.78
C VAL A 88 -7.37 0.17 2.39
N ARG A 89 -7.19 -1.15 2.21
CA ARG A 89 -6.74 -1.72 0.95
C ARG A 89 -7.83 -1.64 -0.14
N HIS A 90 -9.09 -1.74 0.23
CA HIS A 90 -10.24 -1.48 -0.65
C HIS A 90 -10.29 -0.02 -1.08
N SER A 91 -10.24 0.92 -0.12
CA SER A 91 -10.25 2.35 -0.40
C SER A 91 -9.11 2.74 -1.34
N TYR A 92 -7.89 2.26 -1.08
CA TYR A 92 -6.75 2.47 -1.99
C TYR A 92 -7.06 2.01 -3.42
N ALA A 93 -7.55 0.78 -3.59
CA ALA A 93 -7.83 0.23 -4.91
C ALA A 93 -8.89 1.05 -5.67
N GLN A 94 -9.96 1.42 -4.97
CA GLN A 94 -11.08 2.17 -5.55
C GLN A 94 -10.68 3.61 -5.90
N GLU A 95 -10.01 4.31 -4.99
CA GLU A 95 -9.55 5.69 -5.21
C GLU A 95 -8.50 5.75 -6.32
N ARG A 96 -7.55 4.79 -6.34
CA ARG A 96 -6.52 4.73 -7.38
C ARG A 96 -7.08 4.39 -8.76
N MET A 97 -8.04 3.47 -8.83
CA MET A 97 -8.78 3.19 -10.07
C MET A 97 -9.50 4.44 -10.57
N HIS A 98 -10.11 5.21 -9.67
CA HIS A 98 -10.78 6.46 -10.02
C HIS A 98 -9.77 7.49 -10.55
N GLU A 99 -8.69 7.74 -9.82
CA GLU A 99 -7.62 8.67 -10.20
C GLU A 99 -7.09 8.40 -11.62
N LEU A 100 -6.69 7.15 -11.89
CA LEU A 100 -6.12 6.76 -13.20
C LEU A 100 -7.15 6.88 -14.34
N GLN A 101 -8.40 6.52 -14.09
CA GLN A 101 -9.45 6.66 -15.10
C GLN A 101 -9.80 8.14 -15.35
N THR A 102 -9.82 8.97 -14.30
CA THR A 102 -10.03 10.41 -14.42
C THR A 102 -8.87 11.10 -15.15
N SER A 103 -7.64 10.58 -15.05
CA SER A 103 -6.52 11.05 -15.88
C SER A 103 -6.57 10.53 -17.33
N GLY A 104 -7.62 9.80 -17.72
CA GLY A 104 -7.87 9.36 -19.09
C GLY A 104 -7.34 7.96 -19.43
N LEU A 105 -6.87 7.17 -18.46
CA LEU A 105 -6.47 5.79 -18.74
C LEU A 105 -7.71 4.91 -18.92
N PRO A 106 -7.67 3.97 -19.89
CA PRO A 106 -8.72 2.98 -20.02
C PRO A 106 -8.74 2.08 -18.78
N ARG A 107 -9.94 1.63 -18.39
CA ARG A 107 -10.17 0.81 -17.19
C ARG A 107 -9.23 -0.41 -17.11
N GLU A 108 -8.98 -1.08 -18.23
CA GLU A 108 -8.11 -2.26 -18.28
C GLU A 108 -6.68 -1.92 -17.86
N LEU A 109 -6.11 -0.85 -18.42
CA LEU A 109 -4.76 -0.40 -18.07
C LEU A 109 -4.69 0.12 -16.62
N ALA A 110 -5.72 0.85 -16.17
CA ALA A 110 -5.81 1.27 -14.77
C ALA A 110 -5.83 0.06 -13.82
N LEU A 111 -6.61 -0.98 -14.15
CA LEU A 111 -6.69 -2.19 -13.35
C LEU A 111 -5.35 -2.93 -13.33
N GLU A 112 -4.64 -2.99 -14.45
CA GLU A 112 -3.29 -3.57 -14.51
C GLU A 112 -2.33 -2.84 -13.57
N ILE A 113 -2.27 -1.51 -13.63
CA ILE A 113 -1.43 -0.69 -12.75
C ILE A 113 -1.77 -0.92 -11.27
N VAL A 114 -3.05 -0.79 -10.91
CA VAL A 114 -3.49 -0.98 -9.51
C VAL A 114 -3.21 -2.41 -9.05
N SER A 115 -3.36 -3.40 -9.93
CA SER A 115 -3.02 -4.78 -9.59
C SER A 115 -1.54 -4.96 -9.27
N GLN A 116 -0.64 -4.32 -10.01
CA GLN A 116 0.79 -4.35 -9.72
C GLN A 116 1.09 -3.65 -8.38
N GLU A 117 0.57 -2.44 -8.16
CA GLU A 117 0.77 -1.70 -6.91
C GLU A 117 0.27 -2.48 -5.68
N MET A 118 -0.88 -3.17 -5.82
CA MET A 118 -1.45 -4.05 -4.80
C MET A 118 -0.74 -5.41 -4.70
N GLY A 119 0.22 -5.74 -5.56
CA GLY A 119 0.90 -7.03 -5.59
C GLY A 119 0.01 -8.19 -6.05
N HIS A 120 -1.04 -7.90 -6.82
CA HIS A 120 -1.90 -8.87 -7.50
C HIS A 120 -1.45 -9.02 -8.96
N PHE A 121 -0.63 -10.03 -9.27
CA PHE A 121 -0.08 -10.22 -10.62
C PHE A 121 -1.11 -10.76 -11.63
N ARG A 122 -2.37 -10.86 -11.20
CA ARG A 122 -3.53 -11.16 -12.03
C ARG A 122 -4.58 -10.08 -11.73
N PRO A 123 -4.86 -9.15 -12.66
CA PRO A 123 -5.78 -8.03 -12.44
C PRO A 123 -7.16 -8.45 -11.92
N LYS A 124 -7.66 -9.62 -12.32
CA LYS A 124 -8.93 -10.20 -11.85
C LYS A 124 -9.01 -10.39 -10.32
N ILE A 125 -7.88 -10.50 -9.62
CA ILE A 125 -7.86 -10.55 -8.16
C ILE A 125 -8.20 -9.18 -7.57
N THR A 126 -7.70 -8.09 -8.18
CA THR A 126 -8.01 -6.71 -7.76
C THR A 126 -9.49 -6.39 -7.87
N GLU A 127 -10.23 -7.00 -8.80
CA GLU A 127 -11.69 -6.80 -8.93
C GLU A 127 -12.47 -7.11 -7.64
N THR A 128 -11.98 -7.97 -6.75
CA THR A 128 -12.64 -8.20 -5.45
C THR A 128 -12.61 -6.98 -4.55
N TYR A 129 -11.67 -6.05 -4.79
CA TYR A 129 -11.49 -4.81 -4.03
C TYR A 129 -12.32 -3.65 -4.58
N LEU A 130 -12.92 -3.80 -5.77
CA LEU A 130 -13.66 -2.73 -6.47
C LEU A 130 -15.18 -2.84 -6.31
N ARG A 131 -15.65 -3.66 -5.36
CA ARG A 131 -17.06 -3.87 -5.06
C ARG A 131 -17.62 -2.81 -4.13
#